data_AF-A0A2N9FFW8-F1
#
_entry.id   AF-A0A2N9FFW8-F1
#
_cell.length_a   1.000
_cell.length_b   1.000
_cell.length_c   1.000
_cell.angle_alpha   90.00
_cell.angle_beta   90.00
_cell.angle_gamma   90.00
#
_symmetry.space_group_name_H-M   'P 1'
#
loop_
_entity.id
_entity.type
_entity.pdbx_description
1 polymer ?
#
loop_
_entity_poly.entity_id
_entity_poly.type
_entity_poly.pdbx_seq_one_letter_code
_entity_poly.pdbx_strand_id
1 'polypeptide(L)'
;MYDDLLKPNQSIQSFHFKQTNQARIEYRTHLNASIDCIRFLLRQGLVFRGHDESEDSSNQGNFLELLRFLVDHNEDIKAVTLRNAPKNNMLISPAIQKEIVSAATVETSKAIIMELGDAFFSVLIDESRDISTKEQMAVALWYVDKKGHIIERFLGIEHVTDTSALSLKAAVEDLFCRHGLSLSRLRGQGYDGASNMQGQFNGLKTLIMKENESAYYVHCFAHQLQLALVAVAKNHNKIATFFNFVAIVVNVVGGSCKRQDLLREKQATRVVESVHNGELPSGQGLNQETSLKRSCDTRWSSHYSTLISLIDMFPSIIDVLDTIAEDGATSEQKGEAEHLSHFIQSFGFVFNLHLMRYILGVSNELSQALQRKDQDIVNAVKLIRMSKE
;
A
#
# COMPACT_ATOMS: atom_id res chain seq x y z
N MET A 1 31.89 13.57 53.76
CA MET A 1 31.46 12.61 52.70
C MET A 1 30.24 11.79 53.10
N TYR A 2 30.09 11.39 54.37
CA TYR A 2 28.88 10.69 54.86
C TYR A 2 27.68 11.65 55.11
N ASP A 3 27.94 12.88 55.55
CA ASP A 3 26.88 13.86 55.88
C ASP A 3 26.13 14.45 54.66
N ASP A 4 26.68 14.32 53.45
CA ASP A 4 26.00 14.77 52.23
C ASP A 4 24.98 13.75 51.71
N LEU A 5 25.10 12.47 52.10
CA LEU A 5 24.13 11.41 51.75
C LEU A 5 22.85 11.44 52.60
N LEU A 6 22.86 12.19 53.72
CA LEU A 6 21.73 12.28 54.67
C LEU A 6 20.81 13.48 54.40
N LYS A 7 21.05 14.25 53.34
CA LYS A 7 20.21 15.39 52.93
C LYS A 7 19.17 14.92 51.91
N PRO A 8 17.89 14.65 52.31
CA PRO A 8 16.86 14.13 51.39
C PRO A 8 16.62 15.04 50.16
N ASN A 9 16.90 16.34 50.30
CA ASN A 9 16.77 17.37 49.25
C ASN A 9 17.91 17.38 48.20
N GLN A 10 18.89 16.49 48.35
CA GLN A 10 20.01 16.28 47.43
C GLN A 10 19.97 14.90 46.74
N SER A 11 18.95 14.09 47.01
CA SER A 11 18.75 12.83 46.29
C SER A 11 18.39 13.09 44.82
N ILE A 12 18.78 12.21 43.90
CA ILE A 12 18.39 12.28 42.47
C ILE A 12 16.86 12.36 42.31
N GLN A 13 16.11 11.66 43.18
CA GLN A 13 14.66 11.72 43.24
C GLN A 13 14.14 13.13 43.59
N SER A 14 14.76 13.80 44.57
CA SER A 14 14.42 15.18 44.92
C SER A 14 14.83 16.21 43.85
N PHE A 15 15.87 15.92 43.06
CA PHE A 15 16.28 16.75 41.93
C PHE A 15 15.32 16.64 40.74
N HIS A 16 14.79 15.43 40.47
CA HIS A 16 13.70 15.24 39.50
C HIS A 16 12.40 15.96 39.90
N PHE A 17 12.13 16.07 41.20
CA PHE A 17 11.00 16.84 41.72
C PHE A 17 11.23 18.37 41.72
N LYS A 18 12.48 18.82 41.55
CA LYS A 18 12.88 20.24 41.47
C LYS A 18 12.80 20.85 40.07
N GLN A 19 12.20 20.16 39.08
CA GLN A 19 11.80 20.86 37.86
C GLN A 19 10.65 21.82 38.19
N THR A 20 10.85 23.11 37.89
CA THR A 20 9.82 24.14 38.08
C THR A 20 8.57 23.76 37.28
N ASN A 21 7.39 24.11 37.79
CA ASN A 21 6.13 23.92 37.04
C ASN A 21 6.21 24.54 35.64
N GLN A 22 6.93 25.66 35.53
CA GLN A 22 7.22 26.33 34.27
C GLN A 22 7.97 25.43 33.27
N ALA A 23 9.08 24.81 33.67
CA ALA A 23 9.84 23.91 32.79
C ALA A 23 9.00 22.70 32.32
N ARG A 24 8.08 22.21 33.16
CA ARG A 24 7.15 21.13 32.78
C ARG A 24 6.12 21.59 31.75
N ILE A 25 5.60 22.81 31.90
CA ILE A 25 4.66 23.41 30.95
C ILE A 25 5.36 23.61 29.61
N GLU A 26 6.53 24.24 29.60
CA GLU A 26 7.33 24.49 28.39
C GLU A 26 7.66 23.19 27.65
N TYR A 27 8.10 22.16 28.38
CA TYR A 27 8.35 20.84 27.81
C TYR A 27 7.11 20.22 27.17
N ARG A 28 5.95 20.30 27.85
CA ARG A 28 4.69 19.76 27.32
C ARG A 28 4.21 20.53 26.10
N THR A 29 4.32 21.85 26.10
CA THR A 29 3.96 22.69 24.95
C THR A 29 4.76 22.28 23.72
N HIS A 30 6.07 22.14 23.87
CA HIS A 30 6.94 21.68 22.79
C HIS A 30 6.65 20.23 22.36
N LEU A 31 6.51 19.29 23.30
CA LEU A 31 6.20 17.90 22.99
C LEU A 31 4.87 17.76 22.25
N ASN A 32 3.85 18.51 22.67
CA ASN A 32 2.55 18.51 22.02
C ASN A 32 2.64 19.03 20.58
N ALA A 33 3.45 20.07 20.33
CA ALA A 33 3.68 20.55 18.96
C ALA A 33 4.27 19.44 18.06
N SER A 34 5.27 18.70 18.54
CA SER A 34 5.82 17.55 17.81
C SER A 34 4.79 16.43 17.62
N ILE A 35 3.99 16.12 18.64
CA ILE A 35 2.92 15.11 18.56
C ILE A 35 1.86 15.52 17.52
N ASP A 36 1.45 16.79 17.49
CA ASP A 36 0.44 17.29 16.55
C ASP A 36 0.93 17.21 15.11
N CYS A 37 2.19 17.59 14.85
CA CYS A 37 2.82 17.40 13.54
C CYS A 37 2.82 15.92 13.12
N ILE A 38 3.29 15.03 13.99
CA ILE A 38 3.37 13.59 13.71
C ILE A 38 1.98 13.01 13.46
N ARG A 39 1.01 13.35 14.30
CA ARG A 39 -0.38 12.90 14.15
C ARG A 39 -0.98 13.37 12.83
N PHE A 40 -0.70 14.59 12.40
CA PHE A 40 -1.14 15.10 11.10
C PHE A 40 -0.52 14.27 9.97
N LEU A 41 0.80 14.09 9.97
CA LEU A 41 1.52 13.33 8.93
C LEU A 41 1.05 11.88 8.85
N LEU A 42 0.89 11.20 9.99
CA LEU A 42 0.37 9.84 10.06
C LEU A 42 -1.05 9.74 9.48
N ARG A 43 -1.93 10.69 9.80
CA ARG A 43 -3.31 10.70 9.28
C ARG A 43 -3.38 10.93 7.77
N GLN A 44 -2.45 11.70 7.22
CA GLN A 44 -2.39 12.00 5.79
C GLN A 44 -1.54 11.00 5.00
N GLY A 45 -0.85 10.06 5.66
CA GLY A 45 0.09 9.14 5.01
C GLY A 45 1.29 9.86 4.38
N LEU A 46 1.71 11.00 4.96
CA LEU A 46 2.80 11.81 4.43
C LEU A 46 4.15 11.36 4.99
N VAL A 47 5.17 11.42 4.13
CA VAL A 47 6.56 11.23 4.56
C VAL A 47 6.98 12.32 5.54
N PHE A 48 7.81 11.99 6.51
CA PHE A 48 8.17 12.94 7.57
C PHE A 48 9.37 13.81 7.16
N ARG A 49 10.32 13.21 6.45
CA ARG A 49 11.66 13.73 6.24
C ARG A 49 11.85 14.29 4.84
N GLY A 50 12.70 15.30 4.74
CA GLY A 50 13.20 15.85 3.48
C GLY A 50 14.48 15.14 3.03
N HIS A 51 14.90 15.41 1.80
CA HIS A 51 16.22 14.99 1.32
C HIS A 51 17.35 15.73 2.06
N ASP A 52 17.13 17.00 2.38
CA ASP A 52 18.04 17.84 3.16
C ASP A 52 17.25 18.57 4.25
N GLU A 53 17.57 18.27 5.51
CA GLU A 53 16.96 18.87 6.71
C GLU A 53 17.85 19.98 7.31
N SER A 54 18.90 20.43 6.60
CA SER A 54 19.78 21.53 7.00
C SER A 54 19.05 22.87 7.07
N GLU A 55 19.52 23.82 7.89
CA GLU A 55 18.86 25.13 8.04
C GLU A 55 18.80 25.93 6.74
N ASP A 56 19.76 25.71 5.83
CA ASP A 56 19.87 26.38 4.54
C ASP A 56 19.00 25.72 3.45
N SER A 57 18.38 24.57 3.76
CA SER A 57 17.48 23.89 2.84
C SER A 57 16.20 24.70 2.62
N SER A 58 15.81 24.85 1.35
CA SER A 58 14.53 25.45 0.96
C SER A 58 13.32 24.60 1.34
N ASN A 59 13.53 23.31 1.64
CA ASN A 59 12.50 22.39 2.10
C ASN A 59 13.13 21.35 3.02
N GLN A 60 12.93 21.50 4.33
CA GLN A 60 13.48 20.59 5.34
C GLN A 60 12.65 19.31 5.53
N GLY A 61 11.65 19.08 4.69
CA GLY A 61 10.72 17.97 4.84
C GLY A 61 9.49 18.31 5.67
N ASN A 62 8.46 17.49 5.52
CA ASN A 62 7.12 17.82 5.98
C ASN A 62 7.01 18.02 7.50
N PHE A 63 7.78 17.28 8.32
CA PHE A 63 7.73 17.45 9.78
C PHE A 63 8.27 18.82 10.21
N LEU A 64 9.44 19.21 9.72
CA LEU A 64 10.06 20.47 10.09
C LEU A 64 9.30 21.67 9.53
N GLU A 65 8.82 21.59 8.29
CA GLU A 65 8.01 22.66 7.70
C GLU A 65 6.66 22.81 8.40
N LEU A 66 6.01 21.71 8.79
CA LEU A 66 4.77 21.76 9.57
C LEU A 66 5.00 22.31 10.98
N LEU A 67 6.13 21.98 11.60
CA LEU A 67 6.51 22.51 12.91
C LEU A 67 6.79 24.02 12.84
N ARG A 68 7.48 24.49 11.79
CA ARG A 68 7.68 25.91 11.51
C ARG A 68 6.36 26.63 11.33
N PHE A 69 5.45 26.05 10.54
CA PHE A 69 4.10 26.57 10.40
C PHE A 69 3.39 26.73 11.75
N LEU A 70 3.45 25.73 12.64
CA LEU A 70 2.87 25.85 13.99
C LEU A 70 3.55 26.95 14.82
N VAL A 71 4.87 27.05 14.75
CA VAL A 71 5.67 28.08 15.44
C VAL A 71 5.27 29.48 14.98
N ASP A 72 5.08 29.70 13.69
CA ASP A 72 4.73 31.02 13.14
C ASP A 72 3.31 31.48 13.53
N HIS A 73 2.44 30.54 13.93
CA HIS A 73 1.04 30.80 14.26
C HIS A 73 0.74 30.65 15.76
N ASN A 74 1.72 30.31 16.59
CA ASN A 74 1.53 30.11 18.02
C ASN A 74 2.75 30.60 18.83
N GLU A 75 2.59 31.73 19.50
CA GLU A 75 3.67 32.37 20.28
C GLU A 75 4.12 31.51 21.48
N ASP A 76 3.23 30.71 22.08
CA ASP A 76 3.61 29.81 23.18
C ASP A 76 4.52 28.68 22.68
N ILE A 77 4.22 28.11 21.51
CA ILE A 77 5.06 27.07 20.87
C ILE A 77 6.40 27.68 20.42
N LYS A 78 6.35 28.87 19.82
CA LYS A 78 7.53 29.61 19.36
C LYS A 78 8.50 29.89 20.51
N ALA A 79 8.01 30.25 21.69
CA ALA A 79 8.85 30.52 22.85
C ALA A 79 9.69 29.31 23.30
N VAL A 80 9.30 28.08 22.95
CA VAL A 80 9.89 26.85 23.52
C VAL A 80 10.44 25.85 22.51
N THR A 81 10.35 26.14 21.20
CA THR A 81 10.64 25.18 20.12
C THR A 81 11.72 25.71 19.15
N LEU A 82 12.28 24.83 18.31
CA LEU A 82 13.33 25.15 17.34
C LEU A 82 14.54 25.82 18.00
N ARG A 83 14.93 27.02 17.55
CA ARG A 83 16.09 27.77 18.06
C ARG A 83 15.93 28.22 19.52
N ASN A 84 14.70 28.23 20.03
CA ASN A 84 14.40 28.60 21.42
C ASN A 84 14.37 27.37 22.36
N ALA A 85 14.43 26.14 21.81
CA ALA A 85 14.57 24.93 22.60
C ALA A 85 16.03 24.68 23.02
N PRO A 86 16.29 24.07 24.18
CA PRO A 86 17.62 23.57 24.52
C PRO A 86 18.13 22.59 23.45
N LYS A 87 19.39 22.72 23.01
CA LYS A 87 19.96 21.87 21.92
C LYS A 87 19.81 20.37 22.17
N ASN A 88 19.85 19.93 23.42
CA ASN A 88 19.69 18.54 23.83
C ASN A 88 18.23 18.08 23.97
N ASN A 89 17.25 18.97 23.78
CA ASN A 89 15.83 18.69 23.93
C ASN A 89 14.99 19.40 22.86
N MET A 90 15.44 19.33 21.60
CA MET A 90 14.74 19.94 20.47
C MET A 90 13.57 19.10 19.95
N LEU A 91 13.38 17.86 20.41
CA LEU A 91 12.30 16.93 20.00
C LEU A 91 12.05 16.77 18.49
N ILE A 92 12.98 17.25 17.66
CA ILE A 92 12.90 17.18 16.19
C ILE A 92 13.69 16.02 15.59
N SER A 93 14.45 15.28 16.40
CA SER A 93 15.33 14.23 15.88
C SER A 93 14.54 13.05 15.31
N PRO A 94 15.03 12.38 14.26
CA PRO A 94 14.35 11.20 13.70
C PRO A 94 14.13 10.07 14.71
N ALA A 95 15.00 9.94 15.72
CA ALA A 95 14.84 8.95 16.78
C ALA A 95 13.61 9.27 17.66
N ILE A 96 13.46 10.53 18.07
CA ILE A 96 12.32 10.98 18.88
C ILE A 96 11.01 10.88 18.10
N GLN A 97 11.03 11.24 16.82
CA GLN A 97 9.87 11.06 15.94
C GLN A 97 9.41 9.59 15.92
N LYS A 98 10.34 8.64 15.80
CA LYS A 98 10.04 7.19 15.85
C LYS A 98 9.50 6.74 17.21
N GLU A 99 10.02 7.28 18.31
CA GLU A 99 9.50 6.99 19.66
C GLU A 99 8.05 7.47 19.81
N ILE A 100 7.73 8.67 19.33
CA ILE A 100 6.36 9.21 19.35
C ILE A 100 5.45 8.37 18.46
N VAL A 101 5.91 7.98 17.27
CA VAL A 101 5.15 7.07 16.38
C VAL A 101 4.90 5.73 17.06
N SER A 102 5.90 5.16 17.74
CA SER A 102 5.74 3.90 18.50
C SER A 102 4.69 4.04 19.61
N ALA A 103 4.72 5.14 20.36
CA ALA A 103 3.71 5.42 21.38
C ALA A 103 2.31 5.56 20.74
N ALA A 104 2.18 6.26 19.62
CA ALA A 104 0.93 6.39 18.88
C ALA A 104 0.39 5.04 18.41
N THR A 105 1.27 4.15 17.92
CA THR A 105 0.90 2.76 17.56
C THR A 105 0.35 2.02 18.77
N VAL A 106 1.06 2.04 19.91
CA VAL A 106 0.62 1.37 21.14
C VAL A 106 -0.75 1.88 21.60
N GLU A 107 -0.96 3.19 21.66
CA GLU A 107 -2.23 3.78 22.08
C GLU A 107 -3.36 3.51 21.08
N THR A 108 -3.06 3.50 19.78
CA THR A 108 -4.04 3.15 18.74
C THR A 108 -4.46 1.69 18.84
N SER A 109 -3.52 0.76 18.98
CA SER A 109 -3.83 -0.66 19.18
C SER A 109 -4.62 -0.87 20.47
N LYS A 110 -4.25 -0.23 21.58
CA LYS A 110 -5.03 -0.28 22.83
C LYS A 110 -6.47 0.20 22.62
N ALA A 111 -6.67 1.31 21.92
CA ALA A 111 -8.00 1.83 21.63
C ALA A 111 -8.84 0.83 20.82
N ILE A 112 -8.24 0.18 19.82
CA ILE A 112 -8.89 -0.88 19.02
C ILE A 112 -9.31 -2.06 19.90
N ILE A 113 -8.42 -2.53 20.79
CA ILE A 113 -8.71 -3.66 21.69
C ILE A 113 -9.76 -3.29 22.73
N MET A 114 -9.74 -2.06 23.25
CA MET A 114 -10.77 -1.56 24.15
C MET A 114 -12.14 -1.43 23.47
N GLU A 115 -12.17 -1.00 22.20
CA GLU A 115 -13.38 -0.93 21.37
C GLU A 115 -13.99 -2.33 21.17
N LEU A 116 -13.15 -3.32 20.86
CA LEU A 116 -13.53 -4.73 20.73
C LEU A 116 -14.06 -5.31 22.05
N GLY A 117 -13.41 -5.01 23.19
CA GLY A 117 -13.77 -5.52 24.51
C GLY A 117 -13.77 -7.05 24.55
N ASP A 118 -14.91 -7.64 24.94
CA ASP A 118 -15.12 -9.09 25.03
C ASP A 118 -15.84 -9.72 23.82
N ALA A 119 -16.08 -8.94 22.76
CA ALA A 119 -16.79 -9.43 21.58
C ALA A 119 -16.02 -10.54 20.85
N PHE A 120 -16.76 -11.42 20.16
CA PHE A 120 -16.12 -12.31 19.18
C PHE A 120 -15.61 -11.51 17.99
N PHE A 121 -14.56 -12.02 17.35
CA PHE A 121 -13.93 -11.36 16.21
C PHE A 121 -13.50 -12.38 15.15
N SER A 122 -13.24 -11.87 13.96
CA SER A 122 -12.61 -12.56 12.85
C SER A 122 -11.29 -11.88 12.53
N VAL A 123 -10.37 -12.62 11.92
CA VAL A 123 -9.08 -12.08 11.46
C VAL A 123 -9.04 -12.08 9.94
N LEU A 124 -8.57 -10.98 9.37
CA LEU A 124 -8.22 -10.87 7.96
C LEU A 124 -6.70 -10.80 7.86
N ILE A 125 -6.13 -11.66 7.02
CA ILE A 125 -4.67 -11.77 6.86
C ILE A 125 -4.32 -11.64 5.38
N ASP A 126 -3.35 -10.79 5.07
CA ASP A 126 -2.76 -10.68 3.73
C ASP A 126 -1.23 -10.76 3.83
N GLU A 127 -0.64 -11.56 2.95
CA GLU A 127 0.81 -11.76 2.89
C GLU A 127 1.43 -10.95 1.76
N SER A 128 2.52 -10.26 2.05
CA SER A 128 3.26 -9.52 1.04
C SER A 128 4.75 -9.49 1.33
N ARG A 129 5.54 -9.19 0.30
CA ARG A 129 6.99 -8.97 0.42
C ARG A 129 7.30 -7.48 0.43
N ASP A 130 8.14 -7.06 1.36
CA ASP A 130 8.66 -5.70 1.35
C ASP A 130 9.82 -5.51 0.35
N ILE A 131 10.31 -4.27 0.22
CA ILE A 131 11.42 -3.90 -0.68
C ILE A 131 12.74 -4.60 -0.34
N SER A 132 12.89 -5.09 0.89
CA SER A 132 14.04 -5.87 1.34
C SER A 132 13.80 -7.37 1.17
N THR A 133 12.77 -7.75 0.41
CA THR A 133 12.35 -9.13 0.13
C THR A 133 11.99 -9.93 1.38
N LYS A 134 11.63 -9.25 2.47
CA LYS A 134 11.16 -9.91 3.69
C LYS A 134 9.66 -10.13 3.61
N GLU A 135 9.23 -11.30 4.03
CA GLU A 135 7.82 -11.64 4.14
C GLU A 135 7.20 -10.87 5.32
N GLN A 136 6.01 -10.33 5.06
CA GLN A 136 5.25 -9.51 5.97
C GLN A 136 3.79 -9.98 5.94
N MET A 137 3.17 -10.00 7.10
CA MET A 137 1.79 -10.40 7.30
C MET A 137 1.00 -9.21 7.82
N ALA A 138 0.12 -8.66 6.99
CA ALA A 138 -0.82 -7.62 7.40
C ALA A 138 -2.00 -8.27 8.12
N VAL A 139 -2.31 -7.80 9.33
CA VAL A 139 -3.40 -8.35 10.15
C VAL A 139 -4.43 -7.28 10.45
N ALA A 140 -5.69 -7.57 10.12
CA ALA A 140 -6.84 -6.76 10.50
C ALA A 140 -7.86 -7.57 11.30
N LEU A 141 -8.51 -6.92 12.26
CA LEU A 141 -9.61 -7.48 13.03
C LEU A 141 -10.93 -7.04 12.41
N TRP A 142 -11.89 -7.98 12.38
CA TRP A 142 -13.24 -7.74 11.90
C TRP A 142 -14.25 -8.20 12.95
N TYR A 143 -15.06 -7.29 13.48
CA TYR A 143 -15.97 -7.58 14.59
C TYR A 143 -17.23 -6.72 14.52
N VAL A 144 -18.20 -7.03 15.37
CA VAL A 144 -19.43 -6.24 15.50
C VAL A 144 -19.35 -5.40 16.78
N ASP A 145 -19.52 -4.09 16.67
CA ASP A 145 -19.50 -3.19 17.83
C ASP A 145 -20.76 -3.34 18.69
N LYS A 146 -20.79 -2.64 19.82
CA LYS A 146 -21.95 -2.64 20.74
C LYS A 146 -23.22 -2.04 20.13
N LYS A 147 -23.13 -1.37 18.98
CA LYS A 147 -24.26 -0.78 18.24
C LYS A 147 -24.73 -1.69 17.09
N GLY A 148 -24.09 -2.84 16.88
CA GLY A 148 -24.41 -3.76 15.80
C GLY A 148 -23.76 -3.41 14.46
N HIS A 149 -22.79 -2.48 14.42
CA HIS A 149 -22.06 -2.15 13.20
C HIS A 149 -20.88 -3.08 13.00
N ILE A 150 -20.65 -3.42 11.73
CA ILE A 150 -19.47 -4.16 11.30
C ILE A 150 -18.28 -3.19 11.32
N ILE A 151 -17.25 -3.53 12.10
CA ILE A 151 -16.05 -2.74 12.28
C ILE A 151 -14.84 -3.53 11.79
N GLU A 152 -14.08 -2.91 10.89
CA GLU A 152 -12.76 -3.37 10.47
C GLU A 152 -11.68 -2.46 11.05
N ARG A 153 -10.69 -3.05 11.73
CA ARG A 153 -9.54 -2.33 12.31
C ARG A 153 -8.25 -3.03 11.92
N PHE A 154 -7.39 -2.31 11.21
CA PHE A 154 -6.03 -2.74 10.97
C PHE A 154 -5.26 -2.77 12.30
N LEU A 155 -4.66 -3.92 12.63
CA LEU A 155 -3.98 -4.12 13.90
C LEU A 155 -2.46 -3.91 13.77
N GLY A 156 -1.86 -4.38 12.68
CA GLY A 156 -0.43 -4.23 12.45
C GLY A 156 0.10 -5.05 11.28
N ILE A 157 1.40 -4.88 11.04
CA ILE A 157 2.19 -5.72 10.13
C ILE A 157 3.13 -6.55 11.00
N GLU A 158 3.11 -7.86 10.79
CA GLU A 158 3.99 -8.80 11.46
C GLU A 158 5.03 -9.33 10.49
N HIS A 159 6.29 -9.22 10.87
CA HIS A 159 7.37 -9.84 10.11
C HIS A 159 7.38 -11.33 10.39
N VAL A 160 7.37 -12.14 9.33
CA VAL A 160 7.48 -13.60 9.42
C VAL A 160 8.77 -14.06 8.76
N THR A 161 9.48 -14.96 9.43
CA THR A 161 10.80 -15.46 8.96
C THR A 161 10.68 -16.36 7.73
N ASP A 162 9.54 -17.03 7.59
CA ASP A 162 9.18 -17.87 6.45
C ASP A 162 7.65 -17.91 6.32
N THR A 163 7.17 -18.43 5.18
CA THR A 163 5.73 -18.54 4.88
C THR A 163 5.13 -19.89 5.29
N SER A 164 5.81 -20.70 6.11
CA SER A 164 5.23 -21.97 6.56
C SER A 164 4.04 -21.72 7.48
N ALA A 165 3.04 -22.58 7.41
CA ALA A 165 1.83 -22.43 8.23
C ALA A 165 2.09 -22.39 9.74
N LEU A 166 3.17 -23.05 10.21
CA LEU A 166 3.56 -23.03 11.62
C LEU A 166 4.11 -21.65 12.01
N SER A 167 5.00 -21.09 11.20
CA SER A 167 5.55 -19.74 11.43
C SER A 167 4.45 -18.67 11.38
N LEU A 168 3.52 -18.80 10.43
CA LEU A 168 2.35 -17.92 10.33
C LEU A 168 1.45 -18.03 11.57
N LYS A 169 1.15 -19.25 12.02
CA LYS A 169 0.35 -19.45 13.24
C LYS A 169 1.03 -18.85 14.45
N ALA A 170 2.32 -19.10 14.63
CA ALA A 170 3.09 -18.57 15.75
C ALA A 170 3.08 -17.03 15.74
N ALA A 171 3.18 -16.39 14.58
CA ALA A 171 3.10 -14.93 14.46
C ALA A 171 1.70 -14.40 14.83
N VAL A 172 0.62 -15.07 14.39
CA VAL A 172 -0.74 -14.72 14.79
C VAL A 172 -0.94 -14.87 16.30
N GLU A 173 -0.42 -15.94 16.90
CA GLU A 173 -0.52 -16.20 18.34
C GLU A 173 0.28 -15.21 19.17
N ASP A 174 1.50 -14.85 18.74
CA ASP A 174 2.30 -13.82 19.39
C ASP A 174 1.58 -12.47 19.34
N LEU A 175 1.05 -12.08 18.17
CA LEU A 175 0.27 -10.86 18.01
C LEU A 175 -0.95 -10.86 18.94
N PHE A 176 -1.67 -11.98 19.01
CA PHE A 176 -2.83 -12.10 19.89
C PHE A 176 -2.41 -11.99 21.36
N CYS A 177 -1.32 -12.66 21.76
CA CYS A 177 -0.77 -12.60 23.11
C CYS A 177 -0.39 -11.16 23.50
N ARG A 178 0.33 -10.44 22.64
CA ARG A 178 0.72 -9.03 22.86
C ARG A 178 -0.47 -8.10 23.07
N HIS A 179 -1.60 -8.40 22.45
CA HIS A 179 -2.82 -7.60 22.55
C HIS A 179 -3.88 -8.19 23.50
N GLY A 180 -3.57 -9.27 24.22
CA GLY A 180 -4.52 -9.92 25.14
C GLY A 180 -5.74 -10.55 24.43
N LEU A 181 -5.61 -10.86 23.15
CA LEU A 181 -6.64 -11.56 22.37
C LEU A 181 -6.54 -13.07 22.59
N SER A 182 -7.69 -13.74 22.61
CA SER A 182 -7.75 -15.19 22.75
C SER A 182 -8.21 -15.85 21.46
N LEU A 183 -7.51 -16.91 21.05
CA LEU A 183 -7.91 -17.74 19.92
C LEU A 183 -9.32 -18.33 20.12
N SER A 184 -9.73 -18.61 21.36
CA SER A 184 -11.06 -19.12 21.69
C SER A 184 -12.21 -18.18 21.29
N ARG A 185 -11.94 -16.88 21.15
CA ARG A 185 -12.90 -15.85 20.73
C ARG A 185 -12.91 -15.60 19.22
N LEU A 186 -11.99 -16.22 18.49
CA LEU A 186 -11.96 -16.14 17.04
C LEU A 186 -13.16 -16.88 16.44
N ARG A 187 -13.83 -16.29 15.46
CA ARG A 187 -15.00 -16.88 14.76
C ARG A 187 -14.83 -16.93 13.25
N GLY A 188 -13.89 -16.17 12.70
CA GLY A 188 -13.62 -16.16 11.27
C GLY A 188 -12.16 -15.99 10.95
N GLN A 189 -11.76 -16.57 9.83
CA GLN A 189 -10.42 -16.51 9.26
C GLN A 189 -10.56 -16.17 7.78
N GLY A 190 -10.20 -14.95 7.39
CA GLY A 190 -10.29 -14.48 6.00
C GLY A 190 -8.91 -14.25 5.42
N TYR A 191 -8.49 -15.09 4.49
CA TYR A 191 -7.22 -14.91 3.78
C TYR A 191 -7.21 -15.72 2.47
N ASP A 192 -6.08 -15.68 1.77
CA ASP A 192 -5.93 -16.28 0.46
C ASP A 192 -5.97 -17.82 0.48
N GLY A 193 -5.82 -18.42 -0.70
CA GLY A 193 -5.92 -19.87 -0.90
C GLY A 193 -4.55 -20.53 -1.06
N ALA A 194 -3.46 -19.87 -0.69
CA ALA A 194 -2.13 -20.44 -0.79
C ALA A 194 -2.05 -21.73 0.03
N SER A 195 -1.15 -22.65 -0.35
CA SER A 195 -1.05 -23.97 0.29
C SER A 195 -0.79 -23.86 1.79
N ASN A 196 0.04 -22.89 2.19
CA ASN A 196 0.39 -22.65 3.60
C ASN A 196 -0.75 -21.97 4.37
N MET A 197 -1.70 -21.35 3.68
CA MET A 197 -2.89 -20.73 4.27
C MET A 197 -4.05 -21.73 4.39
N GLN A 198 -4.48 -22.32 3.27
CA GLN A 198 -5.69 -23.15 3.20
C GLN A 198 -5.43 -24.66 3.31
N GLY A 199 -4.16 -25.11 3.24
CA GLY A 199 -3.80 -26.52 3.15
C GLY A 199 -4.50 -27.44 4.14
N GLN A 200 -4.98 -28.59 3.64
CA GLN A 200 -5.83 -29.53 4.40
C GLN A 200 -5.15 -30.14 5.64
N PHE A 201 -3.84 -30.33 5.61
CA PHE A 201 -3.10 -31.01 6.70
C PHE A 201 -2.29 -30.02 7.54
N ASN A 202 -1.57 -29.13 6.85
CA ASN A 202 -0.58 -28.20 7.41
C ASN A 202 -0.79 -26.77 6.90
N GLY A 203 -2.02 -26.35 6.62
CA GLY A 203 -2.35 -24.95 6.35
C GLY A 203 -2.71 -24.21 7.64
N LEU A 204 -2.49 -22.89 7.68
CA LEU A 204 -2.85 -22.01 8.79
C LEU A 204 -4.31 -22.22 9.24
N LYS A 205 -5.22 -22.30 8.26
CA LYS A 205 -6.63 -22.66 8.45
C LYS A 205 -6.79 -23.88 9.32
N THR A 206 -6.16 -24.98 8.90
CA THR A 206 -6.30 -26.28 9.53
C THR A 206 -5.71 -26.25 10.93
N LEU A 207 -4.57 -25.57 11.12
CA LEU A 207 -3.94 -25.46 12.43
C LEU A 207 -4.79 -24.66 13.42
N ILE A 208 -5.36 -23.53 13.00
CA ILE A 208 -6.26 -22.73 13.85
C ILE A 208 -7.56 -23.49 14.12
N MET A 209 -8.16 -24.14 13.12
CA MET A 209 -9.40 -24.89 13.29
C MET A 209 -9.26 -26.11 14.23
N LYS A 210 -8.07 -26.71 14.31
CA LYS A 210 -7.77 -27.78 15.29
C LYS A 210 -7.84 -27.30 16.74
N GLU A 211 -7.56 -26.03 16.98
CA GLU A 211 -7.59 -25.43 18.33
C GLU A 211 -8.91 -24.71 18.62
N ASN A 212 -9.56 -24.18 17.59
CA ASN A 212 -10.88 -23.56 17.66
C ASN A 212 -11.72 -23.91 16.42
N GLU A 213 -12.57 -24.92 16.57
CA GLU A 213 -13.46 -25.40 15.50
C GLU A 213 -14.50 -24.34 15.06
N SER A 214 -14.75 -23.32 15.87
CA SER A 214 -15.68 -22.22 15.54
C SER A 214 -15.03 -21.11 14.71
N ALA A 215 -13.73 -21.17 14.43
CA ALA A 215 -13.03 -20.18 13.61
C ALA A 215 -13.16 -20.51 12.11
N TYR A 216 -14.28 -20.18 11.50
CA TYR A 216 -14.58 -20.54 10.12
C TYR A 216 -13.69 -19.84 9.11
N TYR A 217 -13.13 -20.60 8.17
CA TYR A 217 -12.33 -20.05 7.09
C TYR A 217 -13.17 -19.61 5.89
N VAL A 218 -12.87 -18.41 5.40
CA VAL A 218 -13.42 -17.84 4.17
C VAL A 218 -12.25 -17.54 3.23
N HIS A 219 -12.25 -18.19 2.07
CA HIS A 219 -11.28 -17.91 1.00
C HIS A 219 -11.62 -16.56 0.39
N CYS A 220 -10.62 -15.67 0.29
CA CYS A 220 -10.76 -14.36 -0.35
C CYS A 220 -11.41 -14.47 -1.75
N PHE A 221 -12.62 -13.92 -1.91
CA PHE A 221 -13.37 -13.97 -3.17
C PHE A 221 -12.66 -13.27 -4.32
N ALA A 222 -11.98 -12.15 -4.06
CA ALA A 222 -11.20 -11.45 -5.07
C ALA A 222 -10.04 -12.33 -5.57
N HIS A 223 -9.37 -13.06 -4.67
CA HIS A 223 -8.34 -14.02 -5.05
C HIS A 223 -8.91 -15.23 -5.81
N GLN A 224 -10.09 -15.73 -5.43
CA GLN A 224 -10.75 -16.81 -6.17
C GLN A 224 -11.11 -16.41 -7.60
N LEU A 225 -11.71 -15.23 -7.78
CA LEU A 225 -12.00 -14.67 -9.09
C LEU A 225 -10.72 -14.57 -9.94
N GLN A 226 -9.66 -14.03 -9.33
CA GLN A 226 -8.35 -13.89 -9.94
C GLN A 226 -7.80 -15.24 -10.43
N LEU A 227 -7.81 -16.28 -9.58
CA LEU A 227 -7.35 -17.62 -9.95
C LEU A 227 -8.16 -18.23 -11.09
N ALA A 228 -9.49 -18.05 -11.09
CA ALA A 228 -10.35 -18.54 -12.16
C ALA A 228 -10.01 -17.88 -13.51
N LEU A 229 -9.83 -16.55 -13.52
CA LEU A 229 -9.45 -15.80 -14.72
C LEU A 229 -8.09 -16.23 -15.26
N VAL A 230 -7.09 -16.40 -14.37
CA VAL A 230 -5.75 -16.89 -14.73
C VAL A 230 -5.86 -18.26 -15.41
N ALA A 231 -6.61 -19.18 -14.81
CA ALA A 231 -6.70 -20.55 -15.31
C ALA A 231 -7.35 -20.59 -16.70
N VAL A 232 -8.44 -19.83 -16.90
CA VAL A 232 -9.15 -19.78 -18.19
C VAL A 232 -8.28 -19.11 -19.27
N ALA A 233 -7.63 -17.99 -18.95
CA ALA A 233 -6.78 -17.27 -19.91
C ALA A 233 -5.57 -18.10 -20.35
N LYS A 234 -4.90 -18.79 -19.42
CA LYS A 234 -3.74 -19.65 -19.72
C LYS A 234 -4.12 -20.91 -20.51
N ASN A 235 -5.33 -21.45 -20.32
CA ASN A 235 -5.81 -22.61 -21.07
C ASN A 235 -6.24 -22.30 -22.51
N HIS A 236 -6.35 -21.02 -22.88
CA HIS A 236 -6.70 -20.63 -24.23
C HIS A 236 -5.48 -20.12 -25.00
N ASN A 237 -4.88 -20.98 -25.84
CA ASN A 237 -3.61 -20.70 -26.55
C ASN A 237 -3.56 -19.31 -27.21
N LYS A 238 -4.63 -18.87 -27.91
CA LYS A 238 -4.63 -17.55 -28.56
C LYS A 238 -4.51 -16.39 -27.55
N ILE A 239 -5.13 -16.51 -26.38
CA ILE A 239 -5.11 -15.48 -25.34
C ILE A 239 -3.78 -15.51 -24.59
N ALA A 240 -3.25 -16.70 -24.31
CA ALA A 240 -1.91 -16.86 -23.76
C ALA A 240 -0.85 -16.24 -24.69
N THR A 241 -0.91 -16.54 -25.98
CA THR A 241 -0.04 -15.93 -27.01
C THR A 241 -0.21 -14.42 -27.07
N PHE A 242 -1.44 -13.91 -27.05
CA PHE A 242 -1.71 -12.47 -27.01
C PHE A 242 -1.02 -11.77 -25.82
N PHE A 243 -1.17 -12.30 -24.59
CA PHE A 243 -0.53 -11.69 -23.42
C PHE A 243 1.00 -11.80 -23.45
N ASN A 244 1.57 -12.85 -24.05
CA ASN A 244 3.00 -12.92 -24.28
C ASN A 244 3.48 -11.78 -25.19
N PHE A 245 2.75 -11.48 -26.27
CA PHE A 245 3.08 -10.36 -27.14
C PHE A 245 2.90 -9.01 -26.46
N VAL A 246 1.86 -8.83 -25.64
CA VAL A 246 1.69 -7.62 -24.82
C VAL A 246 2.92 -7.42 -23.91
N ALA A 247 3.40 -8.47 -23.26
CA ALA A 247 4.60 -8.39 -22.41
C ALA A 247 5.85 -8.02 -23.22
N ILE A 248 6.03 -8.59 -24.42
CA ILE A 248 7.14 -8.25 -25.33
C ILE A 248 7.07 -6.77 -25.71
N VAL A 249 5.91 -6.26 -26.15
CA VAL A 249 5.73 -4.84 -26.53
C VAL A 249 6.09 -3.92 -25.37
N VAL A 250 5.58 -4.21 -24.17
CA VAL A 250 5.86 -3.40 -22.98
C VAL A 250 7.35 -3.44 -22.61
N ASN A 251 8.03 -4.57 -22.82
CA ASN A 251 9.47 -4.69 -22.57
C ASN A 251 10.31 -4.01 -23.64
N VAL A 252 9.95 -4.08 -24.92
CA VAL A 252 10.69 -3.44 -26.01
C VAL A 252 10.57 -1.92 -25.89
N VAL A 253 9.34 -1.40 -25.75
CA VAL A 253 9.06 0.04 -25.65
C VAL A 253 9.48 0.60 -24.29
N GLY A 254 9.14 -0.10 -23.20
CA GLY A 254 9.41 0.34 -21.83
C GLY A 254 10.74 -0.13 -21.25
N GLY A 255 11.61 -0.77 -22.04
CA GLY A 255 12.83 -1.43 -21.58
C GLY A 255 14.02 -0.51 -21.31
N SER A 256 14.00 0.74 -21.77
CA SER A 256 15.05 1.72 -21.50
C SER A 256 14.48 3.12 -21.25
N CYS A 257 15.20 3.92 -20.45
CA CYS A 257 14.79 5.30 -20.19
C CYS A 257 14.64 6.10 -21.49
N LYS A 258 15.55 5.91 -22.46
CA LYS A 258 15.50 6.60 -23.76
C LYS A 258 14.20 6.32 -24.52
N ARG A 259 13.75 5.05 -24.54
CA ARG A 259 12.51 4.68 -25.25
C ARG A 259 11.26 5.14 -24.51
N GLN A 260 11.31 5.17 -23.17
CA GLN A 260 10.24 5.75 -22.36
C GLN A 260 10.11 7.25 -22.59
N ASP A 261 11.22 7.99 -22.64
CA ASP A 261 11.20 9.42 -22.93
C ASP A 261 10.69 9.71 -24.34
N LEU A 262 11.10 8.90 -25.33
CA LEU A 262 10.56 9.00 -26.68
C LEU A 262 9.04 8.74 -26.72
N LEU A 263 8.55 7.72 -26.00
CA LEU A 263 7.11 7.44 -25.91
C LEU A 263 6.35 8.64 -25.32
N ARG A 264 6.89 9.24 -24.24
CA ARG A 264 6.30 10.42 -23.60
C ARG A 264 6.25 11.61 -24.55
N GLU A 265 7.34 11.87 -25.28
CA GLU A 265 7.42 12.95 -26.26
C GLU A 265 6.39 12.78 -27.38
N LYS A 266 6.31 11.58 -27.97
CA LYS A 266 5.34 11.25 -29.02
C LYS A 266 3.90 11.37 -28.52
N GLN A 267 3.61 10.88 -27.31
CA GLN A 267 2.29 10.97 -26.71
C GLN A 267 1.91 12.42 -26.40
N ALA A 268 2.83 13.20 -25.83
CA ALA A 268 2.60 14.62 -25.51
C ALA A 268 2.27 15.43 -26.78
N THR A 269 3.01 15.19 -27.86
CA THR A 269 2.76 15.84 -29.16
C THR A 269 1.35 15.53 -29.66
N ARG A 270 0.97 14.24 -29.68
CA ARG A 270 -0.37 13.82 -30.12
C ARG A 270 -1.49 14.38 -29.24
N VAL A 271 -1.29 14.45 -27.92
CA VAL A 271 -2.26 15.05 -27.00
C VAL A 271 -2.45 16.54 -27.31
N VAL A 272 -1.37 17.29 -27.53
CA VAL A 272 -1.43 18.71 -27.90
C VAL A 272 -2.19 18.91 -29.21
N GLU A 273 -1.88 18.10 -30.23
CA GLU A 273 -2.58 18.13 -31.52
C GLU A 273 -4.07 17.80 -31.37
N SER A 274 -4.41 16.76 -30.61
CA SER A 274 -5.81 16.33 -30.39
C SER A 274 -6.61 17.38 -29.60
N VAL A 275 -5.98 18.07 -28.64
CA VAL A 275 -6.60 19.21 -27.94
C VAL A 275 -6.79 20.39 -28.89
N HIS A 276 -5.81 20.69 -29.75
CA HIS A 276 -5.91 21.76 -30.74
C HIS A 276 -7.05 21.51 -31.75
N ASN A 277 -7.20 20.25 -32.17
CA ASN A 277 -8.23 19.83 -33.12
C ASN A 277 -9.63 19.66 -32.47
N GLY A 278 -9.75 19.84 -31.16
CA GLY A 278 -11.01 19.71 -30.42
C GLY A 278 -11.47 18.26 -30.19
N GLU A 279 -10.59 17.28 -30.42
CA GLU A 279 -10.87 15.86 -30.17
C GLU A 279 -10.75 15.49 -28.68
N LEU A 280 -9.90 16.23 -27.94
CA LEU A 280 -9.75 16.10 -26.49
C LEU A 280 -10.14 17.38 -25.76
N PRO A 281 -10.86 17.27 -24.63
CA PRO A 281 -11.14 18.42 -23.78
C PRO A 281 -9.87 18.91 -23.07
N SER A 282 -9.73 20.24 -22.96
CA SER A 282 -8.73 20.89 -22.12
C SER A 282 -9.29 21.13 -20.72
N GLY A 283 -8.52 20.83 -19.68
CA GLY A 283 -8.94 21.04 -18.29
C GLY A 283 -7.90 20.58 -17.27
N GLN A 284 -7.99 21.11 -16.05
CA GLN A 284 -7.09 20.74 -14.96
C GLN A 284 -7.26 19.27 -14.58
N GLY A 285 -6.16 18.51 -14.59
CA GLY A 285 -6.17 17.08 -14.31
C GLY A 285 -6.55 16.18 -15.50
N LEU A 286 -6.87 16.76 -16.66
CA LEU A 286 -7.08 16.00 -17.91
C LEU A 286 -5.76 15.78 -18.64
N ASN A 287 -5.73 14.75 -19.49
CA ASN A 287 -4.62 14.41 -20.39
C ASN A 287 -3.24 14.37 -19.71
N GLN A 288 -3.21 13.88 -18.46
CA GLN A 288 -1.98 13.75 -17.69
C GLN A 288 -1.02 12.79 -18.38
N GLU A 289 0.27 13.01 -18.17
CA GLU A 289 1.29 12.11 -18.67
C GLU A 289 1.08 10.71 -18.08
N THR A 290 1.05 9.70 -18.95
CA THR A 290 0.87 8.29 -18.57
C THR A 290 2.04 7.46 -19.07
N SER A 291 2.33 6.36 -18.38
CA SER A 291 3.36 5.39 -18.77
C SER A 291 2.77 4.03 -19.07
N LEU A 292 3.51 3.21 -19.84
CA LEU A 292 3.15 1.82 -20.06
C LEU A 292 3.28 1.04 -18.75
N LYS A 293 2.13 0.68 -18.17
CA LYS A 293 2.07 -0.10 -16.94
C LYS A 293 2.47 -1.55 -17.23
N ARG A 294 3.46 -2.06 -16.50
CA ARG A 294 3.79 -3.48 -16.50
C ARG A 294 2.78 -4.24 -15.65
N SER A 295 2.28 -5.35 -16.19
CA SER A 295 1.46 -6.28 -15.45
C SER A 295 2.33 -7.15 -14.54
N CYS A 296 1.82 -7.44 -13.34
CA CYS A 296 2.36 -8.47 -12.46
C CYS A 296 1.55 -9.75 -12.64
N ASP A 297 2.25 -10.88 -12.79
CA ASP A 297 1.63 -12.22 -12.96
C ASP A 297 0.68 -12.60 -11.81
N THR A 298 0.91 -12.04 -10.62
CA THR A 298 0.13 -12.32 -9.41
C THR A 298 -1.21 -11.59 -9.35
N ARG A 299 -1.47 -10.59 -10.20
CA ARG A 299 -2.70 -9.77 -10.16
C ARG A 299 -3.21 -9.44 -11.56
N TRP A 300 -4.25 -10.09 -12.07
CA TRP A 300 -4.82 -9.86 -13.41
C TRP A 300 -5.48 -8.50 -13.58
N SER A 301 -5.86 -7.84 -12.49
CA SER A 301 -6.24 -6.43 -12.53
C SER A 301 -5.13 -5.53 -13.08
N SER A 302 -3.86 -5.92 -12.90
CA SER A 302 -2.72 -5.21 -13.51
C SER A 302 -2.68 -5.39 -15.03
N HIS A 303 -3.04 -6.57 -15.55
CA HIS A 303 -3.18 -6.79 -16.99
C HIS A 303 -4.26 -5.88 -17.59
N TYR A 304 -5.39 -5.67 -16.92
CA TYR A 304 -6.39 -4.71 -17.37
C TYR A 304 -5.81 -3.29 -17.52
N SER A 305 -5.08 -2.83 -16.49
CA SER A 305 -4.42 -1.51 -16.54
C SER A 305 -3.40 -1.41 -17.67
N THR A 306 -2.63 -2.48 -17.92
CA THR A 306 -1.70 -2.56 -19.07
C THR A 306 -2.42 -2.45 -20.40
N LEU A 307 -3.54 -3.16 -20.59
CA LEU A 307 -4.31 -3.09 -21.84
C LEU A 307 -4.91 -1.70 -22.07
N ILE A 308 -5.41 -1.03 -21.02
CA ILE A 308 -5.89 0.35 -21.12
C ILE A 308 -4.75 1.27 -21.56
N SER A 309 -3.60 1.23 -20.87
CA SER A 309 -2.42 2.01 -21.27
C SER A 309 -1.95 1.71 -22.70
N LEU A 310 -2.03 0.44 -23.14
CA LEU A 310 -1.67 0.05 -24.50
C LEU A 310 -2.62 0.65 -25.54
N ILE A 311 -3.92 0.67 -25.27
CA ILE A 311 -4.94 1.27 -26.15
C ILE A 311 -4.77 2.79 -26.22
N ASP A 312 -4.61 3.44 -25.07
CA ASP A 312 -4.54 4.91 -24.98
C ASP A 312 -3.29 5.48 -25.67
N MET A 313 -2.18 4.72 -25.65
CA MET A 313 -0.91 5.11 -26.28
C MET A 313 -0.63 4.34 -27.57
N PHE A 314 -1.62 3.63 -28.13
CA PHE A 314 -1.40 2.71 -29.25
C PHE A 314 -0.67 3.36 -30.44
N PRO A 315 -1.04 4.57 -30.89
CA PRO A 315 -0.35 5.21 -32.00
C PRO A 315 1.09 5.62 -31.66
N SER A 316 1.34 6.13 -30.45
CA SER A 316 2.70 6.49 -30.00
C SER A 316 3.60 5.27 -29.83
N ILE A 317 3.03 4.11 -29.47
CA ILE A 317 3.76 2.84 -29.40
C ILE A 317 4.24 2.42 -30.79
N ILE A 318 3.39 2.57 -31.81
CA ILE A 318 3.78 2.33 -33.22
C ILE A 318 4.93 3.26 -33.61
N ASP A 319 4.82 4.57 -33.35
CA ASP A 319 5.89 5.52 -33.68
C ASP A 319 7.23 5.14 -33.03
N VAL A 320 7.19 4.67 -31.77
CA VAL A 320 8.41 4.22 -31.07
C VAL A 320 8.96 2.93 -31.68
N LEU A 321 8.10 1.95 -32.02
CA LEU A 321 8.54 0.71 -32.66
C LEU A 321 9.17 0.98 -34.03
N ASP A 322 8.56 1.87 -34.82
CA ASP A 322 9.08 2.25 -36.14
C ASP A 322 10.43 2.98 -35.99
N THR A 323 10.56 3.87 -35.01
CA THR A 323 11.85 4.51 -34.69
C THR A 323 12.92 3.47 -34.30
N ILE A 324 12.56 2.44 -33.52
CA ILE A 324 13.51 1.37 -33.16
C ILE A 324 13.86 0.50 -34.38
N ALA A 325 12.92 0.28 -35.30
CA ALA A 325 13.16 -0.45 -36.54
C ALA A 325 14.18 0.28 -37.43
N GLU A 326 14.14 1.62 -37.45
CA GLU A 326 15.08 2.45 -38.22
C GLU A 326 16.43 2.62 -37.51
N ASP A 327 16.42 2.96 -36.22
CA ASP A 327 17.59 3.43 -35.47
C ASP A 327 18.18 2.39 -34.50
N GLY A 328 17.67 1.15 -34.50
CA GLY A 328 18.13 0.07 -33.62
C GLY A 328 19.64 -0.16 -33.69
N ALA A 329 20.27 -0.45 -32.55
CA ALA A 329 21.72 -0.62 -32.48
C ALA A 329 22.21 -1.91 -33.17
N THR A 330 21.34 -2.92 -33.25
CA THR A 330 21.63 -4.21 -33.89
C THR A 330 20.55 -4.56 -34.91
N SER A 331 20.91 -5.34 -35.93
CA SER A 331 19.94 -5.83 -36.93
C SER A 331 18.83 -6.69 -36.30
N GLU A 332 19.13 -7.37 -35.19
CA GLU A 332 18.15 -8.15 -34.45
C GLU A 332 17.10 -7.25 -33.78
N GLN A 333 17.54 -6.16 -33.13
CA GLN A 333 16.63 -5.17 -32.53
C GLN A 333 15.74 -4.50 -33.58
N LYS A 334 16.31 -4.18 -34.74
CA LYS A 334 15.56 -3.59 -35.86
C LYS A 334 14.47 -4.53 -36.37
N GLY A 335 14.85 -5.79 -36.66
CA GLY A 335 13.92 -6.79 -37.15
C GLY A 335 12.83 -7.17 -36.14
N GLU A 336 13.17 -7.24 -34.85
CA GLU A 336 12.18 -7.48 -33.79
C GLU A 336 11.15 -6.34 -33.72
N ALA A 337 11.60 -5.08 -33.76
CA ALA A 337 10.71 -3.91 -33.70
C ALA A 337 9.82 -3.78 -34.94
N GLU A 338 10.36 -4.00 -36.15
CA GLU A 338 9.60 -4.01 -37.40
C GLU A 338 8.52 -5.09 -37.38
N HIS A 339 8.88 -6.31 -36.96
CA HIS A 339 7.91 -7.40 -36.84
C HIS A 339 6.81 -7.09 -35.82
N LEU A 340 7.17 -6.55 -34.65
CA LEU A 340 6.21 -6.16 -33.62
C LEU A 340 5.28 -5.05 -34.12
N SER A 341 5.79 -4.03 -34.81
CA SER A 341 4.98 -2.94 -35.36
C SER A 341 3.91 -3.47 -36.30
N HIS A 342 4.26 -4.35 -37.23
CA HIS A 342 3.30 -4.99 -38.13
C HIS A 342 2.33 -5.93 -37.40
N PHE A 343 2.83 -6.72 -36.44
CA PHE A 343 2.02 -7.70 -35.74
C PHE A 343 0.95 -7.06 -34.87
N ILE A 344 1.28 -6.01 -34.11
CA ILE A 344 0.29 -5.37 -33.22
C ILE A 344 -0.80 -4.62 -34.02
N GLN A 345 -0.50 -4.21 -35.25
CA GLN A 345 -1.49 -3.65 -36.18
C GLN A 345 -2.36 -4.71 -36.86
N SER A 346 -2.06 -6.01 -36.69
CA SER A 346 -2.87 -7.07 -37.25
C SER A 346 -4.27 -7.10 -36.63
N PHE A 347 -5.28 -7.45 -37.43
CA PHE A 347 -6.65 -7.63 -36.93
C PHE A 347 -6.71 -8.58 -35.73
N GLY A 348 -5.94 -9.67 -35.76
CA GLY A 348 -5.92 -10.65 -34.68
C GLY A 348 -5.44 -10.06 -33.34
N PHE A 349 -4.42 -9.21 -33.36
CA PHE A 349 -3.94 -8.55 -32.14
C PHE A 349 -4.95 -7.52 -31.64
N VAL A 350 -5.40 -6.61 -32.51
CA VAL A 350 -6.35 -5.54 -32.16
C VAL A 350 -7.68 -6.12 -31.65
N PHE A 351 -8.19 -7.16 -32.29
CA PHE A 351 -9.41 -7.85 -31.84
C PHE A 351 -9.23 -8.43 -30.44
N ASN A 352 -8.14 -9.17 -30.18
CA ASN A 352 -7.88 -9.74 -28.86
C ASN A 352 -7.66 -8.65 -27.81
N LEU A 353 -7.02 -7.53 -28.17
CA LEU A 353 -6.82 -6.37 -27.29
C LEU A 353 -8.15 -5.81 -26.80
N HIS A 354 -9.08 -5.50 -27.72
CA HIS A 354 -10.39 -4.96 -27.34
C HIS A 354 -11.28 -5.99 -26.64
N LEU A 355 -11.25 -7.26 -27.07
CA LEU A 355 -11.98 -8.34 -26.43
C LEU A 355 -11.52 -8.53 -24.97
N MET A 356 -10.21 -8.63 -24.75
CA MET A 356 -9.66 -8.80 -23.40
C MET A 356 -9.84 -7.55 -22.55
N ARG A 357 -9.76 -6.35 -23.13
CA ARG A 357 -10.10 -5.11 -22.43
C ARG A 357 -11.54 -5.13 -21.91
N TYR A 358 -12.50 -5.58 -22.72
CA TYR A 358 -13.89 -5.71 -22.29
C TYR A 358 -14.05 -6.73 -21.15
N ILE A 359 -13.57 -7.96 -21.35
CA ILE A 359 -13.69 -9.05 -20.36
C ILE A 359 -12.99 -8.69 -19.04
N LEU A 360 -11.77 -8.15 -19.11
CA LEU A 360 -11.03 -7.75 -17.92
C LEU A 360 -11.60 -6.49 -17.27
N GLY A 361 -12.31 -5.63 -18.01
CA GLY A 361 -13.03 -4.49 -17.44
C GLY A 361 -14.10 -4.94 -16.47
N VAL A 362 -15.01 -5.81 -16.92
CA VAL A 362 -16.06 -6.40 -16.08
C VAL A 362 -15.46 -7.13 -14.87
N SER A 363 -14.39 -7.90 -15.12
CA SER A 363 -13.71 -8.65 -14.07
C SER A 363 -13.02 -7.75 -13.04
N ASN A 364 -12.44 -6.63 -13.48
CA ASN A 364 -11.78 -5.66 -12.61
C ASN A 364 -12.80 -4.93 -11.73
N GLU A 365 -13.93 -4.52 -12.30
CA GLU A 365 -15.03 -3.92 -11.55
C GLU A 365 -15.58 -4.88 -10.49
N LEU A 366 -15.82 -6.14 -10.86
CA LEU A 366 -16.24 -7.17 -9.91
C LEU A 366 -15.20 -7.37 -8.81
N SER A 367 -13.92 -7.45 -9.15
CA SER A 367 -12.83 -7.61 -8.18
C SER A 367 -12.77 -6.45 -7.18
N GLN A 368 -12.90 -5.21 -7.65
CA GLN A 368 -12.96 -4.02 -6.80
C GLN A 368 -14.20 -4.02 -5.92
N ALA A 369 -15.36 -4.40 -6.48
CA ALA A 369 -16.59 -4.48 -5.73
C ALA A 369 -16.48 -5.50 -4.58
N LEU A 370 -15.93 -6.69 -4.83
CA LEU A 370 -15.71 -7.75 -3.84
C LEU A 370 -14.75 -7.35 -2.69
N GLN A 371 -13.93 -6.32 -2.87
CA GLN A 371 -12.98 -5.83 -1.86
C GLN A 371 -13.54 -4.68 -1.01
N ARG A 372 -14.77 -4.21 -1.27
CA ARG A 372 -15.36 -3.14 -0.46
C ARG A 372 -15.72 -3.65 0.93
N LYS A 373 -15.58 -2.78 1.93
CA LYS A 373 -15.86 -3.08 3.35
C LYS A 373 -17.32 -3.38 3.64
N ASP A 374 -18.22 -2.95 2.77
CA ASP A 374 -19.67 -3.12 2.90
C ASP A 374 -20.20 -4.37 2.18
N GLN A 375 -19.30 -5.25 1.69
CA GLN A 375 -19.72 -6.50 1.06
C GLN A 375 -19.99 -7.60 2.08
N ASP A 376 -21.01 -8.38 1.77
CA ASP A 376 -21.30 -9.67 2.39
C ASP A 376 -21.39 -10.76 1.32
N ILE A 377 -21.54 -12.01 1.75
CA ILE A 377 -21.60 -13.16 0.84
C ILE A 377 -22.82 -13.11 -0.11
N VAL A 378 -23.94 -12.53 0.31
CA VAL A 378 -25.17 -12.47 -0.50
C VAL A 378 -24.97 -11.45 -1.62
N ASN A 379 -24.42 -10.28 -1.30
CA ASN A 379 -24.06 -9.25 -2.26
C ASN A 379 -22.97 -9.74 -3.22
N ALA A 380 -21.93 -10.42 -2.71
CA ALA A 380 -20.89 -11.03 -3.55
C ALA A 380 -21.47 -12.01 -4.59
N VAL A 381 -22.38 -12.90 -4.18
CA VAL A 381 -23.05 -13.84 -5.10
C VAL A 381 -23.91 -13.10 -6.13
N LYS A 382 -24.61 -12.03 -5.72
CA LYS A 382 -25.40 -11.21 -6.64
C LYS A 382 -24.52 -10.52 -7.67
N LEU A 383 -23.41 -9.90 -7.25
CA LEU A 383 -22.45 -9.26 -8.14
C LEU A 383 -21.88 -10.25 -9.16
N ILE A 384 -21.51 -11.46 -8.72
CA ILE A 384 -21.03 -12.52 -9.62
C ILE A 384 -22.08 -12.91 -10.66
N ARG A 385 -23.37 -12.95 -10.30
CA ARG A 385 -24.45 -13.22 -11.26
C ARG A 385 -24.60 -12.10 -12.28
N MET A 386 -24.60 -10.85 -11.81
CA MET A 386 -24.71 -9.68 -12.69
C MET A 386 -23.53 -9.58 -13.66
N SER A 387 -22.31 -9.90 -13.24
CA SER A 387 -21.13 -9.87 -14.13
C SER A 387 -21.10 -10.99 -15.18
N LYS A 388 -22.01 -11.97 -15.12
CA LYS A 388 -22.14 -13.03 -16.14
C LYS A 388 -23.11 -12.66 -17.25
N GLU A 389 -24.01 -11.72 -16.98
CA GLU A 389 -24.97 -11.16 -17.94
C GLU A 389 -24.29 -10.06 -18.76
#